data_AF-A0A1X2HZ36-F1
#
_entry.id   AF-A0A1X2HZ36-F1
#
_cell.length_a   1.000
_cell.length_b   1.000
_cell.length_c   1.000
_cell.angle_alpha   90.00
_cell.angle_beta   90.00
_cell.angle_gamma   90.00
#
_symmetry.space_group_name_H-M   'P 1'
#
loop_
_entity.id
_entity.type
_entity.pdbx_description
1 polymer ?
#
loop_
_entity_poly.entity_id
_entity_poly.type
_entity_poly.pdbx_seq_one_letter_code
_entity_poly.pdbx_strand_id
1 'polypeptide(L)'
;MPRTILIAYDHSDASTKALNWVLDHQLLLPDDKIYVTTVLNDDVLSFEGFGLEAAAIGPATWINDDCGERMIQLKEDARRLLDTVIQVMKKRGLSAKTSILHGDAGDALVGEAETLKADIVFVGCNGRGFFKRQLLGSVSEHLTRNLKCSVMVVKP
;
A
#
# COMPACT_ATOMS: atom_id res chain seq x y z
N MET A 1 11.62 -19.35 14.64
CA MET A 1 11.01 -18.06 15.07
C MET A 1 10.01 -17.66 14.00
N PRO A 2 8.83 -17.14 14.36
CA PRO A 2 7.86 -16.68 13.38
C PRO A 2 8.42 -15.52 12.58
N ARG A 3 8.29 -15.55 11.25
CA ARG A 3 8.76 -14.47 10.37
C ARG A 3 7.81 -13.29 10.46
N THR A 4 8.33 -12.08 10.34
CA THR A 4 7.52 -10.89 10.14
C THR A 4 7.40 -10.61 8.65
N ILE A 5 6.18 -10.65 8.13
CA ILE A 5 5.86 -10.46 6.72
C ILE A 5 5.11 -9.15 6.54
N LEU A 6 5.59 -8.29 5.65
CA LEU A 6 4.89 -7.08 5.22
C LEU A 6 4.39 -7.28 3.79
N ILE A 7 3.14 -6.92 3.51
CA ILE A 7 2.53 -7.03 2.20
C ILE A 7 2.04 -5.64 1.81
N ALA A 8 2.65 -5.06 0.78
CA ALA A 8 2.22 -3.81 0.19
C ALA A 8 1.00 -4.04 -0.70
N TYR A 9 -0.11 -3.39 -0.37
CA TYR A 9 -1.40 -3.57 -1.03
C TYR A 9 -2.10 -2.23 -1.27
N ASP A 10 -2.24 -1.83 -2.53
CA ASP A 10 -2.83 -0.55 -2.96
C ASP A 10 -4.25 -0.69 -3.53
N HIS A 11 -4.89 -1.86 -3.35
CA HIS A 11 -6.21 -2.20 -3.92
C HIS A 11 -6.29 -2.22 -5.45
N SER A 12 -5.18 -2.04 -6.17
CA SER A 12 -5.16 -2.20 -7.62
C SER A 12 -5.35 -3.66 -8.05
N ASP A 13 -5.75 -3.86 -9.31
CA ASP A 13 -5.83 -5.19 -9.93
C ASP A 13 -4.51 -5.96 -9.80
N ALA A 14 -3.38 -5.26 -9.90
CA ALA A 14 -2.06 -5.87 -9.85
C ALA A 14 -1.69 -6.32 -8.45
N SER A 15 -1.91 -5.49 -7.43
CA SER A 15 -1.66 -5.89 -6.05
C SER A 15 -2.63 -6.98 -5.59
N THR A 16 -3.87 -6.97 -6.07
CA THR A 16 -4.86 -8.05 -5.83
C THR A 16 -4.40 -9.37 -6.44
N LYS A 17 -3.97 -9.37 -7.70
CA LYS A 17 -3.43 -10.58 -8.35
C LYS A 17 -2.15 -11.06 -7.69
N ALA A 18 -1.25 -10.14 -7.32
CA ALA A 18 -0.03 -10.47 -6.59
C ALA A 18 -0.34 -11.12 -5.24
N LEU A 19 -1.27 -10.55 -4.47
CA LEU A 19 -1.70 -11.10 -3.19
C LEU A 19 -2.31 -12.50 -3.36
N ASN A 20 -3.23 -12.67 -4.31
CA ASN A 20 -3.83 -13.98 -4.58
C ASN A 20 -2.77 -15.00 -4.98
N TRP A 21 -1.81 -14.62 -5.82
CA TRP A 21 -0.71 -15.49 -6.21
C TRP A 21 0.11 -15.94 -4.99
N VAL A 22 0.44 -15.03 -4.06
CA VAL A 22 1.14 -15.35 -2.80
C VAL A 22 0.34 -16.34 -1.95
N LEU A 23 -0.98 -16.11 -1.84
CA LEU A 23 -1.88 -16.97 -1.06
C LEU A 23 -2.06 -18.34 -1.71
N ASP A 24 -2.14 -18.43 -3.03
CA ASP A 24 -2.38 -19.68 -3.78
C ASP A 24 -1.14 -20.58 -3.76
N HIS A 25 0.05 -19.99 -3.73
CA HIS A 25 1.32 -20.72 -3.64
C HIS A 25 1.76 -20.99 -2.19
N GLN A 26 0.91 -20.69 -1.20
CA GLN A 26 1.14 -20.98 0.23
C GLN A 26 2.48 -20.44 0.76
N LEU A 27 2.87 -19.23 0.32
CA LEU A 27 4.11 -18.59 0.75
C LEU A 27 4.04 -18.00 2.17
N LEU A 28 2.81 -17.94 2.72
CA LEU A 28 2.51 -17.49 4.07
C LEU A 28 2.18 -18.71 4.94
N LEU A 29 2.78 -18.75 6.12
CA LEU A 29 2.58 -19.80 7.11
C LEU A 29 1.65 -19.31 8.24
N PRO A 30 0.91 -20.21 8.91
CA PRO A 30 0.02 -19.83 10.02
C PRO A 30 0.71 -19.11 11.18
N ASP A 31 2.00 -19.41 11.42
CA ASP A 31 2.79 -18.79 12.48
C ASP A 31 3.42 -17.44 12.08
N ASP A 32 3.34 -17.04 10.81
CA ASP A 32 3.90 -15.77 10.36
C ASP A 32 3.14 -14.58 10.97
N LYS A 33 3.88 -13.53 11.34
CA LYS A 33 3.30 -12.23 11.72
C LYS A 33 3.06 -11.42 10.46
N ILE A 34 1.85 -11.48 9.93
CA ILE A 34 1.50 -10.87 8.64
C ILE A 34 0.93 -9.47 8.85
N TYR A 35 1.47 -8.50 8.12
CA TYR A 35 1.03 -7.12 8.06
C TYR A 35 0.67 -6.78 6.61
N VAL A 36 -0.57 -6.35 6.38
CA VAL A 36 -1.04 -5.87 5.07
C VAL A 36 -1.18 -4.36 5.15
N THR A 37 -0.42 -3.66 4.32
CA THR A 37 -0.27 -2.21 4.44
C THR A 37 -0.64 -1.52 3.15
N THR A 38 -1.50 -0.52 3.28
CA THR A 38 -1.85 0.42 2.21
C THR A 38 -1.22 1.77 2.52
N VAL A 39 -0.69 2.43 1.50
CA VAL A 39 -0.20 3.81 1.61
C VAL A 39 -1.16 4.72 0.86
N LEU A 40 -1.68 5.72 1.55
CA LEU A 40 -2.44 6.80 0.93
C LEU A 40 -1.47 7.93 0.63
N ASN A 41 -1.34 8.29 -0.64
CA ASN A 41 -0.51 9.43 -1.00
C ASN A 41 -1.28 10.71 -0.65
N ASP A 42 -0.67 11.58 0.15
CA ASP A 42 -1.28 12.86 0.53
C ASP A 42 -1.34 13.84 -0.67
N ASP A 43 -0.70 13.51 -1.80
CA ASP A 43 -0.74 14.32 -3.03
C ASP A 43 -2.12 14.46 -3.67
N VAL A 44 -3.06 13.58 -3.32
CA VAL A 44 -4.47 13.74 -3.76
C VAL A 44 -5.11 14.99 -3.14
N LEU A 45 -4.51 15.56 -2.09
CA LEU A 45 -4.89 16.84 -1.51
C LEU A 45 -4.07 18.02 -2.03
N SER A 46 -2.94 17.79 -2.72
CA SER A 46 -1.96 18.85 -2.96
C SER A 46 -2.09 19.58 -4.29
N PHE A 47 -2.64 19.02 -5.38
CA PHE A 47 -2.66 19.80 -6.64
C PHE A 47 -3.74 19.51 -7.70
N GLU A 48 -4.42 18.37 -7.73
CA GLU A 48 -5.27 18.01 -8.90
C GLU A 48 -6.76 18.40 -8.81
N GLY A 49 -7.17 19.11 -7.75
CA GLY A 49 -8.55 19.60 -7.59
C GLY A 49 -8.76 21.10 -7.86
N PHE A 50 -7.68 21.87 -8.03
CA PHE A 50 -7.76 23.33 -7.96
C PHE A 50 -7.51 23.95 -9.33
N GLY A 51 -8.60 24.21 -10.07
CA GLY A 51 -8.56 25.06 -11.26
C GLY A 51 -7.99 26.45 -10.94
N LEU A 52 -7.60 27.18 -11.98
CA LEU A 52 -6.99 28.53 -11.91
C LEU A 52 -7.77 29.53 -11.03
N GLU A 53 -9.08 29.30 -10.83
CA GLU A 53 -9.96 30.10 -9.97
C GLU A 53 -9.66 29.99 -8.48
N ALA A 54 -9.18 28.84 -8.00
CA ALA A 54 -8.89 28.63 -6.57
C ALA A 54 -7.67 29.44 -6.09
N ALA A 55 -6.73 29.73 -6.99
CA ALA A 55 -5.56 30.56 -6.69
C ALA A 55 -5.93 32.02 -6.35
N ALA A 56 -7.09 32.51 -6.82
CA ALA A 56 -7.51 33.89 -6.65
C ALA A 56 -8.14 34.20 -5.28
N ILE A 57 -8.60 33.17 -4.55
CA ILE A 57 -9.47 33.34 -3.36
C ILE A 57 -8.69 33.18 -2.03
N GLY A 58 -7.43 32.72 -2.10
CA GLY A 58 -6.49 32.66 -0.98
C GLY A 58 -6.70 31.44 -0.06
N PRO A 59 -5.66 30.98 0.65
CA PRO A 59 -5.70 29.71 1.40
C PRO A 59 -6.68 29.70 2.58
N ALA A 60 -7.01 30.86 3.15
CA ALA A 60 -7.67 30.96 4.44
C ALA A 60 -9.19 30.70 4.41
N THR A 61 -9.83 30.79 3.25
CA THR A 61 -11.29 30.69 3.11
C THR A 61 -11.78 29.27 2.78
N TRP A 62 -10.90 28.36 2.36
CA TRP A 62 -11.21 26.96 2.02
C TRP A 62 -10.85 25.93 3.10
N ILE A 63 -10.27 26.38 4.22
CA ILE A 63 -9.78 25.52 5.31
C ILE A 63 -10.91 24.97 6.20
N ASN A 64 -12.14 25.49 6.09
CA ASN A 64 -13.24 25.06 6.96
C ASN A 64 -14.12 24.01 6.25
N ASP A 65 -14.00 22.78 6.76
CA ASP A 65 -14.92 21.63 6.71
C ASP A 65 -14.73 20.53 5.63
N ASP A 66 -14.37 20.81 4.37
CA ASP A 66 -14.47 19.79 3.30
C ASP A 66 -13.28 18.81 3.21
N CYS A 67 -12.07 19.26 3.57
CA CYS A 67 -10.85 18.44 3.47
C CYS A 67 -10.78 17.33 4.54
N GLY A 68 -11.34 17.59 5.73
CA GLY A 68 -11.34 16.63 6.84
C GLY A 68 -12.27 15.45 6.58
N GLU A 69 -13.48 15.73 6.12
CA GLU A 69 -14.49 14.70 5.82
C GLU A 69 -14.05 13.80 4.68
N ARG A 70 -13.45 14.36 3.62
CA ARG A 70 -12.95 13.59 2.47
C ARG A 70 -11.82 12.64 2.85
N MET A 71 -10.92 13.06 3.75
CA MET A 71 -9.85 12.21 4.29
C MET A 71 -10.40 11.09 5.18
N ILE A 72 -11.44 11.37 5.98
CA ILE A 72 -12.12 10.35 6.78
C ILE A 72 -12.76 9.30 5.87
N GLN A 73 -13.46 9.72 4.81
CA GLN A 73 -14.08 8.81 3.84
C GLN A 73 -13.05 7.93 3.12
N LEU A 74 -11.94 8.51 2.63
CA LEU A 74 -10.86 7.74 1.99
C LEU A 74 -10.26 6.69 2.92
N LYS A 75 -10.08 7.02 4.20
CA LYS A 75 -9.61 6.07 5.22
C LYS A 75 -10.62 4.97 5.50
N GLU A 76 -11.91 5.30 5.58
CA GLU A 76 -12.98 4.32 5.78
C GLU A 76 -13.08 3.34 4.62
N ASP A 77 -12.98 3.82 3.38
CA ASP A 77 -13.03 2.97 2.20
C ASP A 77 -11.79 2.07 2.09
N ALA A 78 -10.59 2.60 2.32
CA ALA A 78 -9.38 1.78 2.41
C ALA A 78 -9.50 0.70 3.50
N ARG A 79 -10.07 1.05 4.65
CA ARG A 79 -10.31 0.11 5.75
C ARG A 79 -11.28 -1.01 5.36
N ARG A 80 -12.39 -0.70 4.68
CA ARG A 80 -13.35 -1.72 4.20
C ARG A 80 -12.72 -2.71 3.23
N LEU A 81 -11.86 -2.22 2.34
CA LEU A 81 -11.15 -3.08 1.40
C LEU A 81 -10.11 -3.96 2.10
N LEU A 82 -9.40 -3.41 3.10
CA LEU A 82 -8.48 -4.18 3.95
C LEU A 82 -9.20 -5.23 4.80
N ASP A 83 -10.39 -4.92 5.32
CA ASP A 83 -11.23 -5.88 6.04
C ASP A 83 -11.58 -7.08 5.15
N THR A 84 -11.89 -6.83 3.87
CA THR A 84 -12.15 -7.89 2.89
C THR A 84 -10.93 -8.81 2.72
N VAL A 85 -9.73 -8.24 2.66
CA VAL A 85 -8.47 -9.02 2.59
C VAL A 85 -8.27 -9.86 3.84
N ILE A 86 -8.49 -9.29 5.03
CA ILE A 86 -8.41 -10.05 6.29
C ILE A 86 -9.37 -11.24 6.26
N GLN A 87 -10.60 -11.07 5.78
CA GLN A 87 -11.55 -12.19 5.70
C GLN A 87 -11.07 -13.30 4.76
N VAL A 88 -10.47 -12.95 3.62
CA VAL A 88 -9.89 -13.93 2.69
C VAL A 88 -8.73 -14.69 3.36
N MET A 89 -7.84 -13.98 4.05
CA MET A 89 -6.72 -14.60 4.77
C MET A 89 -7.18 -15.51 5.90
N LYS A 90 -8.18 -15.09 6.70
CA LYS A 90 -8.77 -15.89 7.78
C LYS A 90 -9.38 -17.19 7.27
N LYS A 91 -10.08 -17.15 6.12
CA LYS A 91 -10.62 -18.36 5.48
C LYS A 91 -9.54 -19.36 5.07
N ARG A 92 -8.30 -18.89 4.86
CA ARG A 92 -7.13 -19.73 4.58
C ARG A 92 -6.32 -20.09 5.83
N GLY A 93 -6.82 -19.80 7.03
CA GLY A 93 -6.14 -20.10 8.30
C GLY A 93 -4.99 -19.16 8.65
N LEU A 94 -4.91 -17.98 8.02
CA LEU A 94 -3.87 -16.99 8.25
C LEU A 94 -4.39 -15.84 9.12
N SER A 95 -3.55 -15.34 10.02
CA SER A 95 -3.84 -14.16 10.84
C SER A 95 -3.02 -12.97 10.35
N ALA A 96 -3.69 -11.92 9.89
CA ALA A 96 -3.04 -10.68 9.44
C ALA A 96 -3.56 -9.46 10.20
N LYS A 97 -2.67 -8.48 10.36
CA LYS A 97 -2.97 -7.11 10.82
C LYS A 97 -2.93 -6.18 9.62
N THR A 98 -3.67 -5.08 9.70
CA THR A 98 -3.70 -4.06 8.65
C THR A 98 -3.21 -2.72 9.17
N SER A 99 -2.42 -2.02 8.35
CA SER A 99 -2.03 -0.62 8.61
C SER A 99 -2.29 0.25 7.39
N ILE A 100 -2.62 1.52 7.66
CA ILE A 100 -2.76 2.55 6.63
C ILE A 100 -1.69 3.59 6.93
N LEU A 101 -0.78 3.81 5.98
CA LEU A 101 0.28 4.80 6.05
C LEU A 101 -0.06 6.01 5.17
N HIS A 102 0.68 7.09 5.38
CA HIS A 102 0.55 8.34 4.64
C HIS A 102 1.88 8.75 4.01
N GLY A 103 1.82 9.41 2.85
CA GLY A 103 2.97 9.97 2.14
C GLY A 103 3.41 9.14 0.93
N ASP A 104 4.69 9.27 0.55
CA ASP A 104 5.26 8.49 -0.55
C ASP A 104 5.26 6.99 -0.23
N ALA A 105 4.77 6.19 -1.16
CA ALA A 105 4.60 4.75 -0.95
C ALA A 105 5.93 4.01 -0.73
N GLY A 106 7.00 4.41 -1.42
CA GLY A 106 8.32 3.80 -1.27
C GLY A 106 8.88 4.04 0.13
N ASP A 107 8.99 5.31 0.51
CA ASP A 107 9.57 5.71 1.80
C ASP A 107 8.74 5.22 2.99
N ALA A 108 7.40 5.33 2.91
CA ALA A 108 6.51 4.87 3.97
C ALA A 108 6.65 3.36 4.21
N LEU A 109 6.69 2.56 3.14
CA LEU A 109 6.84 1.11 3.24
C LEU A 109 8.25 0.71 3.74
N VAL A 110 9.30 1.47 3.39
CA VAL A 110 10.64 1.27 3.95
C VAL A 110 10.62 1.50 5.46
N GLY A 111 10.06 2.64 5.92
CA GLY A 111 9.97 2.96 7.34
C GLY A 111 9.14 1.94 8.14
N GLU A 112 8.03 1.46 7.58
CA GLU A 112 7.21 0.43 8.20
C GLU A 112 7.95 -0.91 8.29
N ALA A 113 8.63 -1.34 7.22
CA ALA A 113 9.40 -2.57 7.22
C ALA A 113 10.53 -2.55 8.27
N GLU A 114 11.23 -1.42 8.43
CA GLU A 114 12.25 -1.26 9.47
C GLU A 114 11.63 -1.26 10.87
N THR A 115 10.50 -0.59 11.06
CA THR A 115 9.78 -0.53 12.34
C THR A 115 9.30 -1.91 12.79
N LEU A 116 8.72 -2.68 11.87
CA LEU A 116 8.23 -4.03 12.12
C LEU A 116 9.36 -5.06 12.22
N LYS A 117 10.58 -4.71 11.80
CA LYS A 117 11.69 -5.65 11.55
C LYS A 117 11.22 -6.77 10.63
N ALA A 118 10.64 -6.39 9.49
CA ALA A 118 10.15 -7.33 8.50
C ALA A 118 11.29 -8.20 7.95
N ASP A 119 11.08 -9.50 7.88
CA ASP A 119 12.00 -10.45 7.25
C ASP A 119 11.83 -10.45 5.72
N ILE A 120 10.59 -10.30 5.27
CA ILE A 120 10.20 -10.30 3.85
C ILE A 120 9.12 -9.25 3.60
N VAL A 121 9.29 -8.47 2.51
CA VAL A 121 8.26 -7.59 1.96
C VAL A 121 7.75 -8.14 0.63
N PHE A 122 6.45 -8.38 0.54
CA PHE A 122 5.78 -8.71 -0.72
C PHE A 122 5.22 -7.44 -1.35
N VAL A 123 5.48 -7.25 -2.65
CA VAL A 123 4.97 -6.12 -3.41
C VAL A 123 4.61 -6.56 -4.82
N GLY A 124 3.48 -6.10 -5.34
CA GLY A 124 3.13 -6.30 -6.74
C GLY A 124 3.98 -5.41 -7.65
N CYS A 125 4.12 -5.77 -8.94
CA CYS A 125 4.65 -4.86 -9.94
C CYS A 125 3.63 -4.54 -11.04
N ASN A 126 3.60 -3.26 -11.44
CA ASN A 126 2.76 -2.75 -12.51
C ASN A 126 3.60 -2.51 -13.77
N GLY A 127 3.37 -3.31 -14.83
CA GLY A 127 4.00 -3.14 -16.14
C GLY A 127 3.19 -2.28 -17.13
N ARG A 128 2.20 -1.52 -16.65
CA ARG A 128 1.21 -0.80 -17.49
C ARG A 128 1.47 0.71 -17.67
N GLY A 129 2.57 1.25 -17.19
CA GLY A 129 3.01 2.61 -17.57
C GLY A 129 3.50 2.66 -19.02
N PHE A 130 3.57 3.86 -19.61
CA PHE A 130 4.05 4.17 -20.99
C PHE A 130 5.41 3.51 -21.37
N PHE A 131 6.12 2.94 -20.40
CA PHE A 131 7.39 2.25 -20.56
C PHE A 131 7.22 0.73 -20.44
N LYS A 132 6.79 0.07 -21.52
CA LYS A 132 6.75 -1.41 -21.67
C LYS A 132 8.10 -2.13 -21.43
N ARG A 133 9.17 -1.39 -21.14
CA ARG A 133 10.53 -1.87 -20.90
C ARG A 133 10.92 -1.95 -19.42
N GLN A 134 10.19 -1.34 -18.49
CA GLN A 134 10.47 -1.48 -17.06
C GLN A 134 9.75 -2.71 -16.49
N LEU A 135 10.55 -3.71 -16.10
CA LEU A 135 10.07 -4.95 -15.46
C LEU A 135 9.64 -4.73 -14.00
N LEU A 136 10.13 -3.67 -13.35
CA LEU A 136 9.82 -3.27 -11.98
C LEU A 136 9.04 -1.95 -12.02
N GLY A 137 7.95 -1.86 -11.26
CA GLY A 137 7.24 -0.58 -11.03
C GLY A 137 8.00 0.29 -10.04
N SER A 138 7.69 1.60 -9.98
CA SER A 138 8.41 2.59 -9.14
C SER A 138 8.54 2.16 -7.68
N VAL A 139 7.44 1.73 -7.05
CA VAL A 139 7.45 1.27 -5.64
C VAL A 139 8.30 0.02 -5.48
N SER A 140 8.09 -1.01 -6.31
CA SER A 140 8.87 -2.25 -6.24
C SER A 140 10.37 -2.01 -6.45
N GLU A 141 10.74 -1.13 -7.39
CA GLU A 141 12.13 -0.75 -7.63
C GLU A 141 12.72 -0.03 -6.42
N HIS A 142 12.02 0.96 -5.88
CA HIS A 142 12.43 1.70 -4.68
C HIS A 142 12.67 0.74 -3.51
N LEU A 143 11.72 -0.16 -3.24
CA LEU A 143 11.83 -1.14 -2.16
C LEU A 143 13.04 -2.07 -2.34
N THR A 144 13.24 -2.61 -3.54
CA THR A 144 14.39 -3.51 -3.80
C THR A 144 15.75 -2.84 -3.62
N ARG A 145 15.83 -1.51 -3.75
CA ARG A 145 17.08 -0.76 -3.57
C ARG A 145 17.33 -0.34 -2.12
N ASN A 146 16.27 -0.03 -1.36
CA ASN A 146 16.38 0.62 -0.06
C ASN A 146 16.13 -0.30 1.14
N LEU A 147 15.40 -1.41 0.96
CA LEU A 147 15.15 -2.35 2.05
C LEU A 147 16.38 -3.22 2.35
N LYS A 148 16.62 -3.43 3.64
CA LYS A 148 17.65 -4.36 4.14
C LYS A 148 17.17 -5.81 4.20
N CYS A 149 15.87 -6.02 4.23
CA CYS A 149 15.25 -7.34 4.27
C CYS A 149 14.93 -7.85 2.85
N SER A 150 14.46 -9.10 2.76
CA SER A 150 14.14 -9.69 1.46
C SER A 150 12.94 -9.00 0.83
N VAL A 151 13.01 -8.69 -0.46
CA VAL A 151 11.88 -8.13 -1.21
C VAL A 151 11.44 -9.13 -2.26
N MET A 152 10.18 -9.56 -2.19
CA MET A 152 9.56 -10.42 -3.18
C MET A 152 8.63 -9.60 -4.07
N VAL A 153 9.10 -9.33 -5.28
CA VAL A 153 8.30 -8.69 -6.32
C VAL A 153 7.49 -9.74 -7.04
N VAL A 154 6.17 -9.64 -6.91
CA VAL A 154 5.24 -10.59 -7.51
C VAL A 154 4.67 -9.98 -8.78
N LYS A 155 4.97 -10.63 -9.91
CA LYS A 155 4.40 -10.26 -11.19
C LYS A 155 3.00 -10.90 -11.33
N PRO A 156 1.93 -10.09 -11.45
CA PRO A 156 0.57 -10.58 -11.63
C PRO A 156 0.30 -11.12 -13.04
#